data_AF-A0A316RYS6-F1
#
_entry.id   AF-A0A316RYS6-F1
#
_cell.length_a   1.000
_cell.length_b   1.000
_cell.length_c   1.000
_cell.angle_alpha   90.00
_cell.angle_beta   90.00
_cell.angle_gamma   90.00
#
_symmetry.space_group_name_H-M   'P 1'
#
loop_
_entity.id
_entity.type
_entity.pdbx_description
1 polymer ?
#
loop_
_entity_poly.entity_id
_entity_poly.type
_entity_poly.pdbx_seq_one_letter_code
_entity_poly.pdbx_strand_id
1 'polypeptide(L)'
;MMRKLGSIMASAIVLLATALWGGETAEKKADIPQKYQIDMKPVYCRIFLNKSPQERAELVNRVKLVTKISGFAPGKNLPLNEVLMEQAKKAGAKILFASKDSFTFQVRQAHRQGFQVCMPAQNINDVILAILKSVDFILVDGLEPGIVRERLLADYTGKTLPWYPSLNLNQKGNFVLNYRTAVPRTPGSDLRVLTFNLLAETWTKTNPSVQLCLQPRARLVIDFIREFAPDLIGLQEVGVEWYAALENSLEPYRFIKEAAPEHQGKVFCALLYNSECYRQLDGGVFPFTDPRLRCLHWALFENIQTGKRFILTNTHWDLTPEKRMANAKQMVEYIAQLQEKYEVPVICTGDFNADTASTEFKQLLKIAKLQDAMVTAPHKENNRIASCYAPEYQAAPSRDEAQIDHILFSEKVSPLSARLILDETLLLASDHLPLITDFATNSK
;
A
#
# COMPACT_ATOMS: atom_id res chain seq x y z
N MET A 1 -27.67 42.85 7.18
CA MET A 1 -27.40 42.10 5.93
C MET A 1 -25.94 42.36 5.61
N MET A 2 -24.93 41.50 5.78
CA MET A 2 -24.77 40.07 6.07
C MET A 2 -23.53 39.91 6.98
N ARG A 3 -23.53 38.84 7.80
CA ARG A 3 -22.36 38.24 8.48
C ARG A 3 -21.83 37.07 7.62
N LYS A 4 -20.58 36.64 7.90
CA LYS A 4 -19.81 35.48 7.36
C LYS A 4 -19.04 35.81 6.06
N LEU A 5 -17.75 35.54 5.88
CA LEU A 5 -16.83 34.54 6.43
C LEU A 5 -15.39 35.04 6.22
N GLY A 6 -14.54 34.90 7.23
CA GLY A 6 -13.10 35.04 7.13
C GLY A 6 -12.40 33.84 7.77
N SER A 7 -11.43 33.26 7.08
CA SER A 7 -10.07 32.97 7.56
C SER A 7 -9.34 32.04 6.55
N ILE A 8 -8.00 32.18 6.54
CA ILE A 8 -6.99 31.35 5.86
C ILE A 8 -6.69 31.71 4.40
N MET A 9 -6.14 32.91 4.19
CA MET A 9 -5.03 33.13 3.25
C MET A 9 -4.33 34.43 3.65
N ALA A 10 -3.23 34.33 4.39
CA ALA A 10 -2.16 35.33 4.39
C ALA A 10 -0.97 34.80 5.19
N SER A 11 0.08 34.43 4.47
CA SER A 11 1.44 34.89 4.78
C SER A 11 2.17 34.96 3.44
N ALA A 12 2.14 36.16 2.90
CA ALA A 12 2.72 36.55 1.63
C ALA A 12 4.08 37.24 1.87
N ILE A 13 4.84 37.36 0.76
CA ILE A 13 5.84 38.41 0.49
C ILE A 13 7.27 38.15 1.01
N VAL A 14 8.17 37.77 0.08
CA VAL A 14 9.36 38.55 -0.33
C VAL A 14 9.62 38.24 -1.83
N LEU A 15 9.01 38.97 -2.77
CA LEU A 15 9.50 40.15 -3.52
C LEU A 15 10.63 39.89 -4.54
N LEU A 16 10.25 40.11 -5.82
CA LEU A 16 11.15 40.44 -6.94
C LEU A 16 12.10 41.59 -6.57
N ALA A 17 13.41 41.40 -6.69
CA ALA A 17 14.37 42.45 -7.03
C ALA A 17 15.76 41.84 -7.29
N THR A 18 16.16 41.74 -8.56
CA THR A 18 17.53 41.99 -9.12
C THR A 18 17.74 41.27 -10.45
N ALA A 19 17.10 41.79 -11.49
CA ALA A 19 17.77 41.91 -12.78
C ALA A 19 18.09 43.40 -12.91
N LEU A 20 19.38 43.78 -12.85
CA LEU A 20 20.03 44.99 -13.37
C LEU A 20 21.39 45.18 -12.65
N TRP A 21 22.47 45.19 -13.44
CA TRP A 21 23.91 45.29 -13.09
C TRP A 21 24.51 43.94 -12.67
N GLY A 22 25.48 43.33 -13.34
CA GLY A 22 26.58 43.83 -14.15
C GLY A 22 27.89 43.45 -13.45
N GLY A 23 28.73 42.63 -14.08
CA GLY A 23 30.14 42.44 -13.70
C GLY A 23 30.52 41.07 -13.12
N GLU A 24 31.41 40.38 -13.82
CA GLU A 24 32.29 39.36 -13.27
C GLU A 24 33.08 39.91 -12.06
N THR A 25 33.25 39.11 -11.01
CA THR A 25 34.57 38.81 -10.40
C THR A 25 34.44 37.89 -9.19
N ALA A 26 35.26 36.84 -9.22
CA ALA A 26 35.89 36.07 -8.15
C ALA A 26 35.30 36.06 -6.71
N GLU A 27 35.03 34.83 -6.27
CA GLU A 27 35.26 34.27 -4.93
C GLU A 27 34.87 35.10 -3.70
N LYS A 28 33.69 34.81 -3.15
CA LYS A 28 33.53 34.58 -1.71
C LYS A 28 32.57 33.42 -1.49
N LYS A 29 33.08 32.31 -0.94
CA LYS A 29 32.27 31.22 -0.35
C LYS A 29 31.34 31.84 0.69
N ALA A 30 30.05 31.89 0.39
CA ALA A 30 29.02 32.05 1.40
C ALA A 30 28.68 30.65 1.93
N ASP A 31 29.01 30.41 3.20
CA ASP A 31 28.73 29.17 3.91
C ASP A 31 27.22 28.88 3.92
N ILE A 32 26.84 27.79 3.26
CA ILE A 32 25.52 27.20 3.38
C ILE A 32 25.48 26.46 4.72
N PRO A 33 24.49 26.70 5.60
CA PRO A 33 24.38 26.03 6.89
C PRO A 33 24.38 24.50 6.73
N GLN A 34 25.26 23.84 7.48
CA GLN A 34 25.49 22.38 7.50
C GLN A 34 24.23 21.53 7.82
N LYS A 35 23.09 22.13 8.15
CA LYS A 35 21.81 21.44 8.41
C LYS A 35 21.05 21.03 7.14
N TYR A 36 21.57 21.32 5.95
CA TYR A 36 20.96 20.95 4.67
C TYR A 36 21.87 20.14 3.73
N GLN A 37 23.07 19.73 4.18
CA GLN A 37 23.88 18.75 3.46
C GLN A 37 23.60 17.36 4.03
N ILE A 38 22.86 16.54 3.28
CA ILE A 38 22.73 15.11 3.59
C ILE A 38 23.64 14.35 2.62
N ASP A 39 24.80 13.97 3.14
CA ASP A 39 25.65 12.95 2.56
C ASP A 39 24.97 11.59 2.75
N MET A 40 24.60 10.96 1.65
CA MET A 40 23.72 9.81 1.62
C MET A 40 24.57 8.51 1.77
N LYS A 41 24.33 7.71 2.84
CA LYS A 41 24.84 6.32 3.02
C LYS A 41 23.72 5.24 3.10
N PRO A 42 23.95 3.97 2.68
CA PRO A 42 22.95 3.17 1.95
C PRO A 42 22.28 2.00 2.69
N VAL A 43 21.12 1.54 2.19
CA VAL A 43 20.41 0.29 2.58
C VAL A 43 19.93 -0.51 1.34
N TYR A 44 19.46 -1.74 1.55
CA TYR A 44 19.64 -2.93 0.71
C TYR A 44 18.32 -3.61 0.29
N CYS A 45 18.13 -3.87 -1.01
CA CYS A 45 16.92 -4.54 -1.55
C CYS A 45 16.97 -6.08 -1.40
N ARG A 46 15.88 -6.71 -0.95
CA ARG A 46 15.77 -8.16 -0.67
C ARG A 46 14.62 -8.88 -1.40
N ILE A 47 14.18 -8.34 -2.54
CA ILE A 47 12.96 -8.80 -3.24
C ILE A 47 13.05 -10.25 -3.78
N PHE A 48 14.25 -10.74 -4.12
CA PHE A 48 14.43 -12.08 -4.69
C PHE A 48 14.41 -13.22 -3.64
N LEU A 49 14.40 -12.92 -2.34
CA LEU A 49 14.62 -13.93 -1.28
C LEU A 49 13.60 -15.07 -1.24
N ASN A 50 12.35 -14.83 -1.66
CA ASN A 50 11.29 -15.85 -1.63
C ASN A 50 11.17 -16.68 -2.92
N LYS A 51 12.12 -16.54 -3.85
CA LYS A 51 12.20 -17.36 -5.07
C LYS A 51 13.31 -18.39 -4.95
N SER A 52 13.09 -19.58 -5.50
CA SER A 52 14.15 -20.59 -5.62
C SER A 52 15.32 -20.05 -6.45
N PRO A 53 16.55 -20.56 -6.26
CA PRO A 53 17.69 -20.18 -7.07
C PRO A 53 17.43 -20.30 -8.58
N GLN A 54 16.67 -21.31 -9.00
CA GLN A 54 16.26 -21.51 -10.39
C GLN A 54 15.34 -20.38 -10.88
N GLU A 55 14.31 -20.03 -10.12
CA GLU A 55 13.41 -18.92 -10.47
C GLU A 55 14.14 -17.57 -10.50
N ARG A 56 15.13 -17.35 -9.63
CA ARG A 56 15.97 -16.14 -9.66
C ARG A 56 16.84 -16.10 -10.91
N ALA A 57 17.49 -17.21 -11.27
CA ALA A 57 18.29 -17.31 -12.47
C ALA A 57 17.44 -17.08 -13.73
N GLU A 58 16.24 -17.67 -13.78
CA GLU A 58 15.30 -17.48 -14.88
C GLU A 58 14.88 -16.01 -15.02
N LEU A 59 14.56 -15.33 -13.91
CA LEU A 59 14.19 -13.91 -13.93
C LEU A 59 15.34 -13.01 -14.40
N VAL A 60 16.57 -13.24 -13.93
CA VAL A 60 17.74 -12.49 -14.41
C VAL A 60 17.96 -12.72 -15.91
N ASN A 61 17.75 -13.94 -16.39
CA ASN A 61 17.95 -14.30 -17.79
C ASN A 61 16.85 -13.77 -18.73
N ARG A 62 15.61 -13.62 -18.24
CA ARG A 62 14.49 -13.08 -19.01
C ARG A 62 14.61 -11.58 -19.25
N VAL A 63 15.36 -10.86 -18.42
CA VAL A 63 15.56 -9.42 -18.56
C VAL A 63 16.61 -9.14 -19.63
N LYS A 64 16.15 -8.61 -20.75
CA LYS A 64 17.04 -7.98 -21.73
C LYS A 64 17.01 -6.47 -21.51
N LEU A 65 18.18 -5.92 -21.24
CA LEU A 65 18.39 -4.50 -20.99
C LEU A 65 18.96 -3.86 -22.26
N VAL A 66 18.34 -2.79 -22.73
CA VAL A 66 18.94 -1.97 -23.79
C VAL A 66 19.82 -0.90 -23.18
N THR A 67 21.08 -0.91 -23.61
CA THR A 67 22.16 -0.20 -22.91
C THR A 67 22.86 0.85 -23.75
N LYS A 68 22.63 0.88 -25.07
CA LYS A 68 23.30 1.82 -25.98
C LYS A 68 22.53 1.89 -27.29
N ILE A 69 21.73 2.94 -27.47
CA ILE A 69 21.63 3.53 -28.81
C ILE A 69 22.76 4.56 -28.85
N SER A 70 23.74 4.32 -29.72
CA SER A 70 24.93 5.14 -29.89
C SER A 70 24.57 6.61 -30.10
N GLY A 71 24.98 7.48 -29.17
CA GLY A 71 24.96 8.94 -29.39
C GLY A 71 24.43 9.83 -28.26
N PHE A 72 23.98 9.31 -27.11
CA PHE A 72 23.35 10.14 -26.07
C PHE A 72 24.03 10.05 -24.70
N ALA A 73 24.13 11.21 -24.03
CA ALA A 73 24.77 11.39 -22.72
C ALA A 73 23.91 10.81 -21.58
N PRO A 74 24.54 10.32 -20.49
CA PRO A 74 23.84 9.92 -19.27
C PRO A 74 22.90 11.03 -18.77
N GLY A 75 21.69 10.66 -18.30
CA GLY A 75 20.72 11.60 -17.71
C GLY A 75 19.68 12.20 -18.67
N LYS A 76 19.51 11.66 -19.89
CA LYS A 76 18.38 11.99 -20.79
C LYS A 76 17.44 10.80 -20.95
N ASN A 77 16.14 11.06 -20.77
CA ASN A 77 15.11 10.05 -20.89
C ASN A 77 14.98 9.55 -22.33
N LEU A 78 14.91 8.23 -22.52
CA LEU A 78 14.85 7.59 -23.83
C LEU A 78 13.40 7.19 -24.16
N PRO A 79 12.69 7.89 -25.05
CA PRO A 79 11.33 7.48 -25.42
C PRO A 79 11.33 6.19 -26.25
N LEU A 80 10.21 5.47 -26.24
CA LEU A 80 9.96 4.39 -27.20
C LEU A 80 10.14 4.89 -28.65
N ASN A 81 10.84 4.11 -29.47
CA ASN A 81 11.00 4.39 -30.90
C ASN A 81 11.01 3.09 -31.71
N GLU A 82 10.93 3.21 -33.04
CA GLU A 82 10.83 2.07 -33.95
C GLU A 82 12.01 1.10 -33.85
N VAL A 83 13.23 1.64 -33.70
CA VAL A 83 14.45 0.84 -33.58
C VAL A 83 14.38 -0.04 -32.33
N LEU A 84 13.94 0.52 -31.19
CA LEU A 84 13.78 -0.22 -29.94
C LEU A 84 12.71 -1.30 -30.05
N MET A 85 11.56 -0.96 -30.63
CA MET A 85 10.46 -1.92 -30.81
C MET A 85 10.89 -3.08 -31.71
N GLU A 86 11.66 -2.82 -32.77
CA GLU A 86 12.19 -3.87 -33.64
C GLU A 86 13.19 -4.78 -32.91
N GLN A 87 14.09 -4.19 -32.11
CA GLN A 87 15.04 -4.96 -31.28
C GLN A 87 14.31 -5.83 -30.26
N ALA A 88 13.32 -5.28 -29.57
CA ALA A 88 12.52 -6.02 -28.61
C ALA A 88 11.74 -7.17 -29.28
N LYS A 89 11.23 -6.95 -30.49
CA LYS A 89 10.54 -7.98 -31.29
C LYS A 89 11.48 -9.12 -31.68
N LYS A 90 12.68 -8.80 -32.17
CA LYS A 90 13.73 -9.80 -32.49
C LYS A 90 14.17 -10.57 -31.26
N ALA A 91 14.13 -9.93 -30.09
CA ALA A 91 14.43 -10.56 -28.81
C ALA A 91 13.30 -11.45 -28.26
N GLY A 92 12.14 -11.52 -28.93
CA GLY A 92 10.98 -12.31 -28.54
C GLY A 92 10.14 -11.68 -27.43
N ALA A 93 10.32 -10.39 -27.13
CA ALA A 93 9.63 -9.72 -26.05
C ALA A 93 8.13 -9.58 -26.34
N LYS A 94 7.30 -9.83 -25.32
CA LYS A 94 5.84 -9.59 -25.38
C LYS A 94 5.44 -8.35 -24.58
N ILE A 95 6.24 -7.99 -23.58
CA ILE A 95 5.98 -6.88 -22.65
C ILE A 95 7.18 -5.92 -22.66
N LEU A 96 6.91 -4.62 -22.76
CA LEU A 96 7.89 -3.53 -22.72
C LEU A 96 7.64 -2.60 -21.55
N PHE A 97 8.69 -2.00 -21.02
CA PHE A 97 8.63 -0.93 -20.03
C PHE A 97 9.18 0.36 -20.66
N ALA A 98 8.38 1.43 -20.72
CA ALA A 98 8.65 2.63 -21.53
C ALA A 98 9.01 3.84 -20.68
N SER A 99 10.08 4.59 -20.98
CA SER A 99 10.49 5.75 -20.14
C SER A 99 9.43 6.87 -20.07
N LYS A 100 9.60 7.80 -19.14
CA LYS A 100 8.66 8.89 -18.86
C LYS A 100 8.47 9.88 -20.01
N ASP A 101 9.43 9.92 -20.93
CA ASP A 101 9.35 10.77 -22.12
C ASP A 101 8.69 10.05 -23.31
N SER A 102 8.25 8.79 -23.13
CA SER A 102 7.52 8.06 -24.17
C SER A 102 6.14 8.68 -24.37
N PHE A 103 5.94 9.31 -25.52
CA PHE A 103 4.68 9.94 -25.88
C PHE A 103 3.59 8.91 -26.14
N THR A 104 2.33 9.31 -25.94
CA THR A 104 1.14 8.47 -26.15
C THR A 104 1.11 7.83 -27.54
N PHE A 105 1.59 8.52 -28.60
CA PHE A 105 1.61 7.96 -29.95
C PHE A 105 2.60 6.79 -30.10
N GLN A 106 3.74 6.83 -29.40
CA GLN A 106 4.77 5.78 -29.42
C GLN A 106 4.29 4.55 -28.66
N VAL A 107 3.61 4.76 -27.52
CA VAL A 107 2.95 3.68 -26.77
C VAL A 107 1.87 3.01 -27.62
N ARG A 108 1.03 3.79 -28.31
CA ARG A 108 0.04 3.26 -29.26
C ARG A 108 0.69 2.49 -30.41
N GLN A 109 1.83 2.94 -30.91
CA GLN A 109 2.59 2.23 -31.93
C GLN A 109 3.11 0.89 -31.44
N ALA A 110 3.67 0.82 -30.23
CA ALA A 110 4.10 -0.43 -29.62
C ALA A 110 2.93 -1.41 -29.43
N HIS A 111 1.77 -0.94 -28.97
CA HIS A 111 0.57 -1.77 -28.91
C HIS A 111 0.14 -2.31 -30.28
N ARG A 112 0.17 -1.49 -31.34
CA ARG A 112 -0.11 -1.94 -32.72
C ARG A 112 0.88 -3.00 -33.21
N GLN A 113 2.11 -2.99 -32.70
CA GLN A 113 3.12 -4.00 -33.00
C GLN A 113 2.98 -5.28 -32.16
N GLY A 114 1.98 -5.35 -31.28
CA GLY A 114 1.66 -6.53 -30.47
C GLY A 114 2.28 -6.53 -29.07
N PHE A 115 2.89 -5.43 -28.63
CA PHE A 115 3.46 -5.33 -27.30
C PHE A 115 2.42 -4.91 -26.25
N GLN A 116 2.52 -5.48 -25.05
CA GLN A 116 1.98 -4.86 -23.85
C GLN A 116 3.00 -3.85 -23.32
N VAL A 117 2.60 -2.59 -23.16
CA VAL A 117 3.50 -1.53 -22.65
C VAL A 117 3.14 -1.19 -21.20
N CYS A 118 4.16 -1.09 -20.36
CA CYS A 118 4.11 -0.68 -18.97
C CYS A 118 4.86 0.65 -18.78
N MET A 119 4.60 1.30 -17.64
CA MET A 119 5.15 2.60 -17.22
C MET A 119 6.70 2.70 -17.20
N PRO A 120 7.30 3.86 -16.89
CA PRO A 120 8.75 4.13 -16.92
C PRO A 120 9.59 3.44 -15.86
N ALA A 121 10.71 2.84 -16.30
CA ALA A 121 11.79 2.45 -15.39
C ALA A 121 12.76 3.60 -15.31
N GLN A 122 12.63 4.35 -14.22
CA GLN A 122 13.49 5.49 -13.93
C GLN A 122 14.60 5.11 -12.96
N ASN A 123 14.39 4.04 -12.19
CA ASN A 123 15.39 3.54 -11.25
C ASN A 123 15.40 2.00 -11.14
N ILE A 124 16.35 1.46 -10.38
CA ILE A 124 16.55 0.02 -10.21
C ILE A 124 15.34 -0.68 -9.58
N ASN A 125 14.53 0.00 -8.75
CA ASN A 125 13.33 -0.59 -8.18
C ASN A 125 12.22 -0.71 -9.21
N ASP A 126 12.09 0.25 -10.12
CA ASP A 126 11.17 0.11 -11.24
C ASP A 126 11.58 -1.05 -12.15
N VAL A 127 12.89 -1.28 -12.31
CA VAL A 127 13.43 -2.45 -13.00
C VAL A 127 13.08 -3.73 -12.26
N ILE A 128 13.26 -3.78 -10.93
CA ILE A 128 12.91 -4.97 -10.14
C ILE A 128 11.40 -5.23 -10.15
N LEU A 129 10.58 -4.18 -10.06
CA LEU A 129 9.13 -4.28 -10.22
C LEU A 129 8.77 -4.76 -11.62
N ALA A 130 9.44 -4.27 -12.66
CA ALA A 130 9.27 -4.74 -14.04
C ALA A 130 9.57 -6.25 -14.13
N ILE A 131 10.63 -6.72 -13.47
CA ILE A 131 10.96 -8.15 -13.38
C ILE A 131 9.81 -8.95 -12.75
N LEU A 132 9.23 -8.45 -11.66
CA LEU A 132 8.08 -9.10 -11.02
C LEU A 132 6.83 -9.13 -11.92
N LYS A 133 6.66 -8.16 -12.83
CA LYS A 133 5.57 -8.19 -13.84
C LYS A 133 5.85 -9.12 -15.02
N SER A 134 6.87 -9.98 -14.92
CA SER A 134 7.25 -10.92 -15.98
C SER A 134 7.66 -10.23 -17.28
N VAL A 135 8.33 -9.07 -17.17
CA VAL A 135 8.76 -8.28 -18.33
C VAL A 135 9.96 -8.92 -19.02
N ASP A 136 9.90 -9.02 -20.35
CA ASP A 136 10.97 -9.58 -21.19
C ASP A 136 12.02 -8.53 -21.61
N PHE A 137 11.65 -7.25 -21.58
CA PHE A 137 12.51 -6.17 -22.07
C PHE A 137 12.28 -4.85 -21.30
N ILE A 138 13.36 -4.26 -20.80
CA ILE A 138 13.31 -3.06 -19.97
C ILE A 138 14.14 -1.95 -20.59
N LEU A 139 13.52 -0.77 -20.72
CA LEU A 139 14.21 0.48 -21.05
C LEU A 139 14.47 1.25 -19.76
N VAL A 140 15.76 1.40 -19.43
CA VAL A 140 16.16 2.11 -18.21
C VAL A 140 16.68 3.48 -18.57
N ASP A 141 16.14 4.46 -17.86
CA ASP A 141 16.49 5.85 -17.97
C ASP A 141 17.49 6.25 -16.88
N GLY A 142 18.46 7.09 -17.21
CA GLY A 142 19.37 7.72 -16.25
C GLY A 142 20.35 6.81 -15.49
N LEU A 143 20.20 5.49 -15.53
CA LEU A 143 21.10 4.53 -14.87
C LEU A 143 22.06 3.89 -15.85
N GLU A 144 23.28 3.64 -15.39
CA GLU A 144 24.21 2.81 -16.15
C GLU A 144 23.73 1.35 -16.15
N PRO A 145 23.53 0.76 -17.32
CA PRO A 145 23.07 -0.62 -17.44
C PRO A 145 23.97 -1.67 -16.78
N GLY A 146 25.28 -1.35 -16.70
CA GLY A 146 26.25 -2.15 -15.96
C GLY A 146 25.92 -2.21 -14.47
N ILE A 147 25.55 -1.08 -13.86
CA ILE A 147 25.16 -0.99 -12.44
C ILE A 147 23.86 -1.77 -12.19
N VAL A 148 22.88 -1.66 -13.09
CA VAL A 148 21.61 -2.42 -13.00
C VAL A 148 21.88 -3.92 -13.03
N ARG A 149 22.69 -4.37 -13.99
CA ARG A 149 23.03 -5.79 -14.14
C ARG A 149 23.89 -6.30 -12.98
N GLU A 150 24.91 -5.55 -12.58
CA GLU A 150 25.77 -5.87 -11.44
C GLU A 150 24.94 -6.03 -10.17
N ARG A 151 23.93 -5.19 -9.99
CA ARG A 151 23.04 -5.24 -8.84
C ARG A 151 22.07 -6.42 -8.86
N LEU A 152 21.43 -6.68 -9.99
CA LEU A 152 20.61 -7.88 -10.16
C LEU A 152 21.44 -9.16 -9.94
N LEU A 153 22.69 -9.17 -10.39
CA LEU A 153 23.63 -10.28 -10.17
C LEU A 153 24.13 -10.36 -8.73
N ALA A 154 24.36 -9.23 -8.08
CA ALA A 154 24.74 -9.17 -6.68
C ALA A 154 23.60 -9.76 -5.82
N ASP A 155 22.37 -9.30 -6.00
CA ASP A 155 21.20 -9.81 -5.26
C ASP A 155 20.92 -11.29 -5.61
N TYR A 156 21.13 -11.72 -6.86
CA TYR A 156 21.12 -13.13 -7.27
C TYR A 156 22.15 -13.98 -6.50
N THR A 157 23.37 -13.47 -6.33
CA THR A 157 24.46 -14.15 -5.62
C THR A 157 24.45 -13.92 -4.11
N GLY A 158 23.43 -13.23 -3.57
CA GLY A 158 23.33 -12.90 -2.15
C GLY A 158 24.29 -11.79 -1.69
N LYS A 159 24.90 -11.05 -2.62
CA LYS A 159 25.71 -9.86 -2.37
C LYS A 159 24.81 -8.61 -2.37
N THR A 160 24.89 -7.83 -1.31
CA THR A 160 24.02 -6.67 -1.12
C THR A 160 24.67 -5.38 -1.64
N LEU A 161 24.01 -4.63 -2.55
CA LEU A 161 24.46 -3.30 -3.01
C LEU A 161 23.56 -2.13 -2.50
N PRO A 162 24.08 -0.89 -2.34
CA PRO A 162 23.41 0.38 -1.94
C PRO A 162 22.27 0.99 -2.80
N TRP A 163 21.08 1.37 -2.27
CA TRP A 163 20.01 2.18 -2.97
C TRP A 163 19.57 3.46 -2.22
N TYR A 164 18.95 4.42 -2.95
CA TYR A 164 18.19 5.61 -2.47
C TYR A 164 16.89 5.78 -3.26
N PRO A 165 15.75 6.00 -2.58
CA PRO A 165 15.25 7.33 -2.28
C PRO A 165 14.45 7.39 -0.95
N SER A 166 14.42 8.61 -0.38
CA SER A 166 13.53 9.13 0.67
C SER A 166 13.50 8.52 2.09
N LEU A 167 14.02 7.32 2.35
CA LEU A 167 14.09 6.80 3.72
C LEU A 167 15.30 7.40 4.46
N ASN A 168 15.12 8.53 5.16
CA ASN A 168 16.12 9.02 6.10
C ASN A 168 16.11 8.16 7.38
N LEU A 169 16.65 6.95 7.27
CA LEU A 169 16.90 6.02 8.38
C LEU A 169 17.89 6.60 9.41
N ASN A 170 18.61 7.68 9.06
CA ASN A 170 19.61 8.31 9.92
C ASN A 170 19.00 9.19 11.02
N GLN A 171 17.70 9.50 10.96
CA GLN A 171 17.00 9.95 12.16
C GLN A 171 16.66 8.73 13.02
N LYS A 172 17.56 8.44 13.97
CA LYS A 172 17.29 7.59 15.13
C LYS A 172 15.90 7.90 15.70
N GLY A 173 14.93 7.09 15.35
CA GLY A 173 13.63 7.13 15.99
C GLY A 173 12.97 5.79 15.80
N ASN A 174 12.26 5.38 16.84
CA ASN A 174 11.74 4.03 17.05
C ASN A 174 10.69 3.62 16.00
N PHE A 175 11.11 3.24 14.79
CA PHE A 175 10.30 2.44 13.88
C PHE A 175 10.96 1.07 13.69
N VAL A 176 10.14 0.07 13.42
CA VAL A 176 10.53 -1.30 13.17
C VAL A 176 10.34 -1.56 11.68
N LEU A 177 11.42 -1.83 10.95
CA LEU A 177 11.32 -2.33 9.59
C LEU A 177 10.98 -3.81 9.66
N ASN A 178 9.78 -4.16 9.23
CA ASN A 178 9.32 -5.53 9.16
C ASN A 178 9.87 -6.14 7.86
N TYR A 179 10.95 -6.90 7.95
CA TYR A 179 11.37 -7.72 6.82
C TYR A 179 10.34 -8.82 6.58
N ARG A 180 10.23 -9.29 5.33
CA ARG A 180 9.56 -10.56 4.95
C ARG A 180 10.24 -11.78 5.59
N THR A 181 10.16 -11.85 6.91
CA THR A 181 10.34 -13.06 7.70
C THR A 181 9.07 -13.22 8.53
N ALA A 182 8.40 -14.37 8.41
CA ALA A 182 7.14 -14.66 9.09
C ALA A 182 7.16 -14.15 10.53
N VAL A 183 6.42 -13.06 10.82
CA VAL A 183 6.40 -12.52 12.17
C VAL A 183 5.50 -13.43 13.01
N PRO A 184 6.08 -14.15 14.00
CA PRO A 184 5.32 -15.11 14.77
C PRO A 184 4.11 -14.46 15.45
N ARG A 185 3.12 -15.27 15.76
CA ARG A 185 1.99 -14.85 16.61
C ARG A 185 2.50 -14.41 17.97
N THR A 186 1.91 -13.33 18.47
CA THR A 186 2.16 -12.88 19.84
C THR A 186 1.81 -14.03 20.78
N PRO A 187 2.70 -14.48 21.68
CA PRO A 187 2.43 -15.60 22.55
C PRO A 187 1.10 -15.43 23.30
N GLY A 188 0.25 -16.47 23.26
CA GLY A 188 -1.08 -16.45 23.86
C GLY A 188 -2.20 -15.91 22.96
N SER A 189 -1.90 -15.45 21.74
CA SER A 189 -2.94 -15.04 20.79
C SER A 189 -3.64 -16.25 20.18
N ASP A 190 -4.95 -16.21 20.08
CA ASP A 190 -5.78 -17.20 19.40
C ASP A 190 -6.56 -16.62 18.20
N LEU A 191 -6.35 -15.33 17.90
CA LEU A 191 -6.94 -14.64 16.76
C LEU A 191 -5.98 -13.58 16.20
N ARG A 192 -5.73 -13.58 14.89
CA ARG A 192 -4.99 -12.54 14.17
C ARG A 192 -5.88 -11.86 13.15
N VAL A 193 -6.01 -10.54 13.25
CA VAL A 193 -6.85 -9.71 12.37
C VAL A 193 -5.97 -8.75 11.58
N LEU A 194 -6.28 -8.60 10.29
CA LEU A 194 -5.61 -7.69 9.35
C LEU A 194 -6.61 -6.65 8.83
N THR A 195 -6.21 -5.37 8.77
CA THR A 195 -6.83 -4.35 7.91
C THR A 195 -5.81 -3.82 6.90
N PHE A 196 -6.22 -3.66 5.63
CA PHE A 196 -5.34 -3.12 4.60
C PHE A 196 -6.11 -2.49 3.42
N ASN A 197 -5.95 -1.19 3.22
CA ASN A 197 -6.41 -0.51 2.01
C ASN A 197 -5.44 -0.81 0.86
N LEU A 198 -5.95 -1.34 -0.25
CA LEU A 198 -5.13 -1.86 -1.35
C LEU A 198 -4.90 -0.88 -2.50
N LEU A 199 -5.42 0.34 -2.45
CA LEU A 199 -5.42 1.29 -3.56
C LEU A 199 -6.07 0.71 -4.83
N ALA A 200 -7.31 1.11 -5.11
CA ALA A 200 -8.09 0.54 -6.21
C ALA A 200 -7.38 0.72 -7.55
N GLU A 201 -7.47 -0.30 -8.40
CA GLU A 201 -6.96 -0.26 -9.77
C GLU A 201 -7.55 0.88 -10.60
N THR A 202 -8.73 1.39 -10.23
CA THR A 202 -9.37 2.50 -10.91
C THR A 202 -8.65 3.81 -10.67
N TRP A 203 -8.18 4.06 -9.44
CA TRP A 203 -7.49 5.30 -9.07
C TRP A 203 -6.10 5.37 -9.72
N THR A 204 -5.43 4.23 -9.85
CA THR A 204 -4.13 4.15 -10.51
C THR A 204 -4.23 4.31 -12.03
N LYS A 205 -5.39 3.99 -12.64
CA LYS A 205 -5.62 4.19 -14.08
C LYS A 205 -5.97 5.62 -14.44
N THR A 206 -6.63 6.35 -13.54
CA THR A 206 -7.11 7.72 -13.79
C THR A 206 -6.10 8.81 -13.41
N ASN A 207 -5.12 8.50 -12.55
CA ASN A 207 -4.04 9.42 -12.21
C ASN A 207 -2.77 9.09 -13.04
N PRO A 208 -2.36 9.93 -14.01
CA PRO A 208 -1.16 9.69 -14.83
C PRO A 208 0.14 9.59 -14.00
N SER A 209 0.13 10.15 -12.79
CA SER A 209 1.25 10.19 -11.84
C SER A 209 1.40 8.89 -11.05
N VAL A 210 0.36 8.05 -11.00
CA VAL A 210 0.28 6.82 -10.17
C VAL A 210 -0.23 5.64 -10.99
N GLN A 211 0.38 5.33 -12.15
CA GLN A 211 0.05 4.09 -12.88
C GLN A 211 0.77 2.87 -12.31
N LEU A 212 0.37 2.47 -11.11
CA LEU A 212 0.78 1.20 -10.53
C LEU A 212 -0.02 0.05 -11.14
N CYS A 213 0.68 -0.84 -11.87
CA CYS A 213 0.05 -2.05 -12.41
C CYS A 213 -0.48 -2.93 -11.26
N LEU A 214 -1.67 -3.49 -11.43
CA LEU A 214 -2.31 -4.33 -10.42
C LEU A 214 -1.54 -5.63 -10.13
N GLN A 215 -1.16 -6.39 -11.16
CA GLN A 215 -0.62 -7.75 -11.00
C GLN A 215 0.60 -7.85 -10.04
N PRO A 216 1.60 -6.97 -10.11
CA PRO A 216 2.74 -6.99 -9.19
C PRO A 216 2.32 -6.64 -7.76
N ARG A 217 1.46 -5.63 -7.59
CA ARG A 217 0.92 -5.27 -6.27
C ARG A 217 0.15 -6.44 -5.67
N ALA A 218 -0.70 -7.07 -6.47
CA ALA A 218 -1.44 -8.26 -6.05
C ALA A 218 -0.51 -9.38 -5.60
N ARG A 219 0.59 -9.64 -6.32
CA ARG A 219 1.57 -10.63 -5.88
C ARG A 219 2.19 -10.29 -4.52
N LEU A 220 2.55 -9.02 -4.31
CA LEU A 220 3.14 -8.56 -3.06
C LEU A 220 2.17 -8.71 -1.88
N VAL A 221 0.89 -8.37 -2.09
CA VAL A 221 -0.20 -8.55 -1.11
C VAL A 221 -0.46 -10.04 -0.83
N ILE A 222 -0.48 -10.89 -1.85
CA ILE A 222 -0.67 -12.35 -1.71
C ILE A 222 0.45 -12.96 -0.87
N ASP A 223 1.70 -12.63 -1.19
CA ASP A 223 2.85 -13.13 -0.44
C ASP A 223 2.79 -12.66 1.03
N PHE A 224 2.43 -11.39 1.26
CA PHE A 224 2.25 -10.84 2.61
C PHE A 224 1.17 -11.56 3.41
N ILE A 225 -0.03 -11.77 2.84
CA ILE A 225 -1.12 -12.47 3.54
C ILE A 225 -0.71 -13.90 3.87
N ARG A 226 -0.06 -14.62 2.95
CA ARG A 226 0.42 -15.99 3.19
C ARG A 226 1.47 -16.06 4.30
N GLU A 227 2.36 -15.08 4.34
CA GLU A 227 3.46 -15.04 5.30
C GLU A 227 3.01 -14.64 6.71
N PHE A 228 2.12 -13.66 6.80
CA PHE A 228 1.59 -13.21 8.10
C PHE A 228 0.42 -14.05 8.58
N ALA A 229 -0.20 -14.85 7.71
CA ALA A 229 -1.25 -15.81 8.00
C ALA A 229 -2.32 -15.28 8.98
N PRO A 230 -2.98 -14.13 8.69
CA PRO A 230 -4.09 -13.66 9.51
C PRO A 230 -5.26 -14.64 9.46
N ASP A 231 -6.12 -14.64 10.46
CA ASP A 231 -7.33 -15.46 10.46
C ASP A 231 -8.48 -14.76 9.77
N LEU A 232 -8.54 -13.44 9.95
CA LEU A 232 -9.59 -12.56 9.49
C LEU A 232 -8.98 -11.34 8.82
N ILE A 233 -9.57 -10.90 7.71
CA ILE A 233 -9.02 -9.83 6.90
C ILE A 233 -10.14 -8.89 6.47
N GLY A 234 -9.97 -7.59 6.75
CA GLY A 234 -10.69 -6.51 6.10
C GLY A 234 -9.80 -5.83 5.07
N LEU A 235 -10.25 -5.77 3.81
CA LEU A 235 -9.55 -5.06 2.74
C LEU A 235 -10.41 -3.92 2.23
N GLN A 236 -9.82 -2.75 2.00
CA GLN A 236 -10.51 -1.62 1.38
C GLN A 236 -10.00 -1.40 -0.05
N GLU A 237 -10.83 -0.72 -0.85
CA GLU A 237 -10.53 -0.43 -2.25
C GLU A 237 -10.33 -1.64 -3.17
N VAL A 238 -11.01 -2.75 -2.84
CA VAL A 238 -10.97 -3.98 -3.63
C VAL A 238 -11.91 -3.87 -4.82
N GLY A 239 -11.42 -3.32 -5.93
CA GLY A 239 -12.14 -3.29 -7.20
C GLY A 239 -12.27 -4.67 -7.86
N VAL A 240 -12.94 -4.72 -9.02
CA VAL A 240 -13.26 -5.98 -9.72
C VAL A 240 -12.00 -6.75 -10.12
N GLU A 241 -10.95 -6.05 -10.52
CA GLU A 241 -9.70 -6.69 -10.91
C GLU A 241 -8.91 -7.17 -9.70
N TRP A 242 -8.94 -6.42 -8.59
CA TRP A 242 -8.38 -6.86 -7.31
C TRP A 242 -9.05 -8.14 -6.82
N TYR A 243 -10.39 -8.21 -6.84
CA TYR A 243 -11.13 -9.42 -6.50
C TYR A 243 -10.66 -10.62 -7.35
N ALA A 244 -10.60 -10.46 -8.67
CA ALA A 244 -10.19 -11.53 -9.58
C ALA A 244 -8.74 -11.99 -9.33
N ALA A 245 -7.84 -11.07 -8.98
CA ALA A 245 -6.44 -11.39 -8.69
C ALA A 245 -6.27 -12.15 -7.36
N LEU A 246 -7.10 -11.85 -6.35
CA LEU A 246 -6.98 -12.41 -5.01
C LEU A 246 -7.78 -13.71 -4.80
N GLU A 247 -9.01 -13.80 -5.32
CA GLU A 247 -9.96 -14.88 -5.03
C GLU A 247 -9.39 -16.28 -5.30
N ASN A 248 -8.63 -16.45 -6.39
CA ASN A 248 -8.04 -17.73 -6.78
C ASN A 248 -6.59 -17.92 -6.31
N SER A 249 -6.01 -16.92 -5.65
CA SER A 249 -4.59 -16.91 -5.30
C SER A 249 -4.35 -17.05 -3.79
N LEU A 250 -5.39 -16.94 -2.98
CA LEU A 250 -5.29 -16.92 -1.52
C LEU A 250 -5.91 -18.16 -0.87
N GLU A 251 -5.70 -19.37 -1.38
CA GLU A 251 -6.08 -20.55 -0.57
C GLU A 251 -5.26 -20.60 0.75
N PRO A 252 -5.86 -20.90 1.91
CA PRO A 252 -7.24 -21.37 2.15
C PRO A 252 -8.27 -20.25 2.46
N TYR A 253 -7.97 -18.99 2.20
CA TYR A 253 -8.87 -17.87 2.44
C TYR A 253 -10.10 -17.87 1.53
N ARG A 254 -11.23 -17.47 2.10
CA ARG A 254 -12.51 -17.31 1.39
C ARG A 254 -13.01 -15.90 1.55
N PHE A 255 -13.47 -15.32 0.44
CA PHE A 255 -14.19 -14.06 0.44
C PHE A 255 -15.62 -14.26 0.94
N ILE A 256 -16.10 -13.30 1.73
CA ILE A 256 -17.52 -13.17 2.05
C ILE A 256 -18.25 -12.61 0.82
N LYS A 257 -19.25 -13.35 0.34
CA LYS A 257 -19.97 -13.04 -0.91
C LYS A 257 -21.37 -12.49 -0.67
N GLU A 258 -21.86 -12.56 0.57
CA GLU A 258 -23.17 -12.07 0.95
C GLU A 258 -23.28 -10.54 0.84
N ALA A 259 -23.82 -10.15 -0.33
CA ALA A 259 -24.73 -9.04 -0.56
C ALA A 259 -24.22 -7.60 -0.44
N ALA A 260 -23.93 -7.03 -1.61
CA ALA A 260 -24.72 -5.91 -2.11
C ALA A 260 -25.35 -6.37 -3.46
N PRO A 261 -26.66 -6.68 -3.54
CA PRO A 261 -27.31 -7.25 -4.75
C PRO A 261 -27.06 -6.44 -6.01
N GLU A 262 -27.05 -5.11 -5.86
CA GLU A 262 -26.78 -4.14 -6.92
C GLU A 262 -25.31 -4.15 -7.39
N HIS A 263 -24.42 -4.85 -6.68
CA HIS A 263 -22.99 -4.98 -6.99
C HIS A 263 -22.55 -6.45 -7.23
N GLN A 264 -23.49 -7.36 -7.49
CA GLN A 264 -23.19 -8.78 -7.78
C GLN A 264 -22.32 -9.47 -6.70
N GLY A 265 -22.47 -9.06 -5.43
CA GLY A 265 -21.65 -9.58 -4.32
C GLY A 265 -20.21 -9.07 -4.29
N LYS A 266 -19.88 -7.96 -4.98
CA LYS A 266 -18.55 -7.33 -4.98
C LYS A 266 -18.61 -5.92 -4.43
N VAL A 267 -18.27 -5.75 -3.16
CA VAL A 267 -18.13 -4.44 -2.51
C VAL A 267 -16.66 -4.06 -2.35
N PHE A 268 -16.33 -2.76 -2.41
CA PHE A 268 -14.94 -2.30 -2.32
C PHE A 268 -14.35 -2.52 -0.90
N CYS A 269 -15.19 -2.75 0.10
CA CYS A 269 -14.81 -3.20 1.44
C CYS A 269 -14.93 -4.74 1.53
N ALA A 270 -13.90 -5.47 1.08
CA ALA A 270 -13.94 -6.93 1.09
C ALA A 270 -13.67 -7.49 2.50
N LEU A 271 -14.26 -8.66 2.79
CA LEU A 271 -13.97 -9.47 3.96
C LEU A 271 -13.47 -10.83 3.52
N LEU A 272 -12.37 -11.29 4.14
CA LEU A 272 -11.84 -12.64 3.95
C LEU A 272 -11.61 -13.31 5.31
N TYR A 273 -11.67 -14.64 5.31
CA TYR A 273 -11.34 -15.46 6.47
C TYR A 273 -10.58 -16.71 6.06
N ASN A 274 -9.70 -17.20 6.93
CA ASN A 274 -9.06 -18.50 6.78
C ASN A 274 -10.10 -19.61 7.03
N SER A 275 -10.50 -20.31 5.97
CA SER A 275 -11.56 -21.33 6.07
C SER A 275 -11.15 -22.63 6.78
N GLU A 276 -9.86 -22.83 7.05
CA GLU A 276 -9.39 -23.93 7.90
C GLU A 276 -9.60 -23.65 9.39
N CYS A 277 -9.66 -22.37 9.78
CA CYS A 277 -9.79 -21.96 11.18
C CYS A 277 -11.20 -21.49 11.53
N TYR A 278 -11.92 -20.92 10.57
CA TYR A 278 -13.21 -20.26 10.78
C TYR A 278 -14.25 -20.69 9.76
N ARG A 279 -15.51 -20.70 10.20
CA ARG A 279 -16.67 -20.75 9.31
C ARG A 279 -17.53 -19.50 9.49
N GLN A 280 -18.06 -19.00 8.38
CA GLN A 280 -19.07 -17.97 8.40
C GLN A 280 -20.43 -18.56 8.79
N LEU A 281 -21.17 -17.87 9.65
CA LEU A 281 -22.52 -18.26 10.09
C LEU A 281 -23.61 -17.33 9.54
N ASP A 282 -23.30 -16.05 9.39
CA ASP A 282 -24.19 -15.01 8.88
C ASP A 282 -23.35 -13.84 8.34
N GLY A 283 -23.94 -12.94 7.57
CA GLY A 283 -23.26 -11.76 7.07
C GLY A 283 -24.11 -10.89 6.15
N GLY A 284 -23.59 -9.71 5.83
CA GLY A 284 -24.22 -8.80 4.90
C GLY A 284 -23.48 -7.48 4.78
N VAL A 285 -24.03 -6.57 3.97
CA VAL A 285 -23.52 -5.22 3.83
C VAL A 285 -24.57 -4.22 4.27
N PHE A 286 -24.19 -3.36 5.19
CA PHE A 286 -24.97 -2.19 5.55
C PHE A 286 -24.49 -0.99 4.72
N PRO A 287 -25.35 -0.40 3.87
CA PRO A 287 -24.96 0.70 3.00
C PRO A 287 -24.92 2.03 3.77
N PHE A 288 -23.89 2.86 3.56
CA PHE A 288 -23.90 4.24 4.04
C PHE A 288 -24.54 5.17 3.00
N THR A 289 -23.73 5.96 2.29
CA THR A 289 -24.15 6.93 1.27
C THR A 289 -23.89 6.45 -0.15
N ASP A 290 -22.80 5.70 -0.35
CA ASP A 290 -22.48 4.97 -1.57
C ASP A 290 -22.28 3.50 -1.21
N PRO A 291 -23.27 2.61 -1.41
CA PRO A 291 -23.19 1.21 -1.02
C PRO A 291 -22.00 0.45 -1.63
N ARG A 292 -21.40 0.95 -2.72
CA ARG A 292 -20.26 0.33 -3.37
C ARG A 292 -18.94 0.63 -2.67
N LEU A 293 -18.73 1.92 -2.38
CA LEU A 293 -17.45 2.48 -1.92
C LEU A 293 -17.41 2.72 -0.41
N ARG A 294 -18.57 3.00 0.19
CA ARG A 294 -18.76 3.46 1.56
C ARG A 294 -19.86 2.61 2.19
N CYS A 295 -19.45 1.49 2.75
CA CYS A 295 -20.34 0.54 3.39
C CYS A 295 -19.68 -0.06 4.63
N LEU A 296 -20.51 -0.69 5.45
CA LEU A 296 -20.08 -1.57 6.54
C LEU A 296 -20.39 -3.02 6.14
N HIS A 297 -19.39 -3.71 5.61
CA HIS A 297 -19.48 -5.14 5.32
C HIS A 297 -19.22 -5.91 6.62
N TRP A 298 -20.03 -6.89 6.96
CA TRP A 298 -19.87 -7.65 8.20
C TRP A 298 -20.15 -9.14 8.01
N ALA A 299 -19.56 -9.94 8.88
CA ALA A 299 -19.84 -11.36 8.98
C ALA A 299 -19.71 -11.84 10.42
N LEU A 300 -20.60 -12.77 10.80
CA LEU A 300 -20.50 -13.55 12.02
C LEU A 300 -19.64 -14.78 11.72
N PHE A 301 -18.56 -14.95 12.47
CA PHE A 301 -17.66 -16.08 12.35
C PHE A 301 -17.70 -16.96 13.60
N GLU A 302 -17.47 -18.26 13.40
CA GLU A 302 -17.20 -19.22 14.46
C GLU A 302 -15.85 -19.90 14.22
N ASN A 303 -14.99 -19.88 15.24
CA ASN A 303 -13.76 -20.67 15.23
C ASN A 303 -14.13 -22.17 15.26
N ILE A 304 -13.66 -22.93 14.28
CA ILE A 304 -14.07 -24.33 14.09
C ILE A 304 -13.63 -25.22 15.25
N GLN A 305 -12.49 -24.92 15.87
CA GLN A 305 -11.93 -25.74 16.95
C GLN A 305 -12.53 -25.40 18.33
N THR A 306 -12.75 -24.12 18.60
CA THR A 306 -13.15 -23.64 19.94
C THR A 306 -14.63 -23.32 20.07
N GLY A 307 -15.36 -23.19 18.96
CA GLY A 307 -16.75 -22.74 18.94
C GLY A 307 -16.95 -21.27 19.31
N LYS A 308 -15.87 -20.52 19.58
CA LYS A 308 -15.95 -19.09 19.90
C LYS A 308 -16.45 -18.31 18.69
N ARG A 309 -17.35 -17.36 18.94
CA ARG A 309 -17.96 -16.52 17.90
C ARG A 309 -17.59 -15.06 18.08
N PHE A 310 -17.49 -14.35 16.97
CA PHE A 310 -17.32 -12.91 16.92
C PHE A 310 -17.86 -12.38 15.60
N ILE A 311 -18.14 -11.09 15.59
CA ILE A 311 -18.46 -10.36 14.36
C ILE A 311 -17.21 -9.61 13.94
N LEU A 312 -16.88 -9.71 12.67
CA LEU A 312 -15.95 -8.82 12.01
C LEU A 312 -16.73 -7.86 11.14
N THR A 313 -16.44 -6.57 11.26
CA THR A 313 -16.92 -5.55 10.33
C THR A 313 -15.75 -4.93 9.60
N ASN A 314 -15.96 -4.51 8.36
CA ASN A 314 -14.99 -3.79 7.55
C ASN A 314 -15.64 -2.59 6.86
N THR A 315 -14.93 -1.45 6.89
CA THR A 315 -15.45 -0.18 6.38
C THR A 315 -14.38 0.62 5.63
N HIS A 316 -14.85 1.52 4.79
CA HIS A 316 -14.08 2.63 4.23
C HIS A 316 -14.95 3.88 4.37
N TRP A 317 -14.56 4.83 5.23
CA TRP A 317 -15.32 6.06 5.45
C TRP A 317 -15.09 7.10 4.36
N ASP A 318 -16.02 8.06 4.24
CA ASP A 318 -15.88 9.17 3.29
C ASP A 318 -14.68 10.08 3.63
N LEU A 319 -14.26 10.91 2.67
CA LEU A 319 -13.11 11.80 2.82
C LEU A 319 -13.46 13.09 3.56
N THR A 320 -14.74 13.51 3.57
CA THR A 320 -15.13 14.78 4.21
C THR A 320 -15.60 14.58 5.65
N PRO A 321 -15.20 15.45 6.60
CA PRO A 321 -15.59 15.31 8.02
C PRO A 321 -17.10 15.20 8.25
N GLU A 322 -17.92 15.94 7.49
CA GLU A 322 -19.38 15.93 7.63
C GLU A 322 -19.96 14.55 7.31
N LYS A 323 -19.44 13.90 6.27
CA LYS A 323 -19.90 12.58 5.86
C LYS A 323 -19.31 11.47 6.73
N ARG A 324 -18.07 11.62 7.22
CA ARG A 324 -17.52 10.71 8.24
C ARG A 324 -18.33 10.73 9.52
N MET A 325 -18.81 11.90 9.94
CA MET A 325 -19.75 12.01 11.05
C MET A 325 -21.06 11.24 10.81
N ALA A 326 -21.59 11.28 9.58
CA ALA A 326 -22.76 10.46 9.21
C ALA A 326 -22.43 8.95 9.23
N ASN A 327 -21.29 8.55 8.67
CA ASN A 327 -20.82 7.15 8.69
C ASN A 327 -20.62 6.64 10.12
N ALA A 328 -20.04 7.45 11.00
CA ALA A 328 -19.85 7.13 12.42
C ALA A 328 -21.19 6.85 13.12
N LYS A 329 -22.20 7.72 12.93
CA LYS A 329 -23.54 7.53 13.52
C LYS A 329 -24.21 6.25 13.02
N GLN A 330 -24.19 6.04 11.71
CA GLN A 330 -24.74 4.85 11.07
C GLN A 330 -24.04 3.57 11.56
N MET A 331 -22.72 3.58 11.67
CA MET A 331 -21.93 2.46 12.17
C MET A 331 -22.24 2.17 13.65
N VAL A 332 -22.39 3.20 14.50
CA VAL A 332 -22.81 3.04 15.90
C VAL A 332 -24.17 2.33 16.00
N GLU A 333 -25.17 2.81 15.27
CA GLU A 333 -26.52 2.23 15.26
C GLU A 333 -26.50 0.77 14.80
N TYR A 334 -25.74 0.47 13.75
CA TYR A 334 -25.69 -0.88 13.20
C TYR A 334 -24.87 -1.85 14.06
N ILE A 335 -23.76 -1.41 14.65
CA ILE A 335 -22.99 -2.23 15.62
C ILE A 335 -23.87 -2.57 16.83
N ALA A 336 -24.67 -1.64 17.33
CA ALA A 336 -25.60 -1.92 18.43
C ALA A 336 -26.62 -3.02 18.05
N GLN A 337 -27.20 -2.95 16.85
CA GLN A 337 -28.11 -4.00 16.35
C GLN A 337 -27.44 -5.36 16.25
N LEU A 338 -26.20 -5.41 15.74
CA LEU A 338 -25.42 -6.64 15.65
C LEU A 338 -25.09 -7.21 17.04
N GLN A 339 -24.69 -6.37 17.99
CA GLN A 339 -24.41 -6.78 19.36
C GLN A 339 -25.65 -7.28 20.09
N GLU A 340 -26.81 -6.64 19.88
CA GLU A 340 -28.09 -7.07 20.44
C GLU A 340 -28.54 -8.41 19.84
N LYS A 341 -28.38 -8.60 18.52
CA LYS A 341 -28.83 -9.81 17.84
C LYS A 341 -28.01 -11.05 18.19
N TYR A 342 -26.69 -10.92 18.30
CA TYR A 342 -25.80 -12.09 18.41
C TYR A 342 -25.07 -12.21 19.75
N GLU A 343 -25.04 -11.16 20.58
CA GLU A 343 -24.42 -11.15 21.92
C GLU A 343 -22.92 -11.53 21.97
N VAL A 344 -22.22 -11.40 20.84
CA VAL A 344 -20.79 -11.72 20.66
C VAL A 344 -19.92 -10.47 20.58
N PRO A 345 -18.59 -10.59 20.75
CA PRO A 345 -17.67 -9.47 20.53
C PRO A 345 -17.70 -9.01 19.08
N VAL A 346 -17.46 -7.72 18.86
CA VAL A 346 -17.33 -7.10 17.54
C VAL A 346 -15.91 -6.57 17.38
N ILE A 347 -15.28 -6.91 16.26
CA ILE A 347 -14.00 -6.35 15.80
C ILE A 347 -14.29 -5.57 14.52
N CYS A 348 -13.83 -4.33 14.43
CA CYS A 348 -14.03 -3.49 13.25
C CYS A 348 -12.67 -3.16 12.62
N THR A 349 -12.51 -3.47 11.36
CA THR A 349 -11.38 -3.07 10.53
C THR A 349 -11.81 -1.94 9.60
N GLY A 350 -10.87 -1.11 9.15
CA GLY A 350 -11.20 -0.16 8.11
C GLY A 350 -10.17 0.93 7.89
N ASP A 351 -10.33 1.58 6.75
CA ASP A 351 -9.83 2.93 6.49
C ASP A 351 -10.94 3.91 6.91
N PHE A 352 -10.71 4.61 8.02
CA PHE A 352 -11.69 5.53 8.57
C PHE A 352 -11.53 6.95 8.01
N ASN A 353 -10.50 7.22 7.20
CA ASN A 353 -10.14 8.58 6.75
C ASN A 353 -10.13 9.62 7.90
N ALA A 354 -9.92 9.15 9.13
CA ALA A 354 -10.04 9.92 10.36
C ALA A 354 -9.11 9.28 11.38
N ASP A 355 -8.44 10.12 12.15
CA ASP A 355 -7.54 9.69 13.19
C ASP A 355 -8.20 9.66 14.58
N THR A 356 -7.43 9.23 15.57
CA THR A 356 -7.89 9.21 16.98
C THR A 356 -8.18 10.60 17.56
N ALA A 357 -7.73 11.69 16.92
CA ALA A 357 -8.01 13.06 17.34
C ALA A 357 -9.35 13.60 16.79
N SER A 358 -9.83 13.04 15.70
CA SER A 358 -11.06 13.44 14.99
C SER A 358 -12.32 13.26 15.84
N THR A 359 -13.30 14.17 15.67
CA THR A 359 -14.48 14.23 16.54
C THR A 359 -15.41 13.05 16.32
N GLU A 360 -15.66 12.73 15.06
CA GLU A 360 -16.46 11.59 14.58
C GLU A 360 -15.90 10.25 15.09
N PHE A 361 -14.58 10.09 15.08
CA PHE A 361 -13.92 8.86 15.51
C PHE A 361 -14.00 8.71 17.04
N LYS A 362 -13.76 9.78 17.80
CA LYS A 362 -13.98 9.80 19.26
C LYS A 362 -15.42 9.47 19.64
N GLN A 363 -16.40 9.96 18.87
CA GLN A 363 -17.81 9.65 19.10
C GLN A 363 -18.12 8.18 18.82
N LEU A 364 -17.59 7.60 17.73
CA LEU A 364 -17.69 6.17 17.45
C LEU A 364 -17.19 5.35 18.63
N LEU A 365 -15.94 5.57 19.07
CA LEU A 365 -15.32 4.82 20.17
C LEU A 365 -16.17 4.90 21.45
N LYS A 366 -16.61 6.11 21.80
CA LYS A 366 -17.37 6.35 23.04
C LYS A 366 -18.75 5.70 23.01
N ILE A 367 -19.52 5.87 21.93
CA ILE A 367 -20.92 5.46 21.89
C ILE A 367 -21.04 3.95 21.63
N ALA A 368 -20.25 3.40 20.69
CA ALA A 368 -20.22 1.97 20.42
C ALA A 368 -19.40 1.16 21.44
N LYS A 369 -18.80 1.83 22.44
CA LYS A 369 -17.94 1.22 23.48
C LYS A 369 -16.80 0.40 22.87
N LEU A 370 -16.17 0.96 21.85
CA LEU A 370 -15.04 0.36 21.16
C LEU A 370 -13.72 0.95 21.66
N GLN A 371 -12.67 0.14 21.60
CA GLN A 371 -11.29 0.53 21.85
C GLN A 371 -10.46 0.37 20.58
N ASP A 372 -9.43 1.18 20.43
CA ASP A 372 -8.48 1.09 19.31
C ASP A 372 -7.27 0.25 19.71
N ALA A 373 -7.00 -0.83 18.98
CA ALA A 373 -5.89 -1.74 19.25
C ALA A 373 -4.53 -1.04 19.22
N MET A 374 -4.31 -0.08 18.31
CA MET A 374 -3.04 0.65 18.21
C MET A 374 -2.85 1.65 19.36
N VAL A 375 -3.91 1.98 20.09
CA VAL A 375 -3.83 2.76 21.32
C VAL A 375 -3.61 1.84 22.53
N THR A 376 -4.41 0.78 22.65
CA THR A 376 -4.54 0.02 23.90
C THR A 376 -3.67 -1.23 24.00
N ALA A 377 -3.16 -1.79 22.90
CA ALA A 377 -2.34 -3.01 22.95
C ALA A 377 -1.07 -2.80 23.82
N PRO A 378 -0.69 -3.79 24.65
CA PRO A 378 0.57 -3.76 25.40
C PRO A 378 1.80 -3.66 24.51
N HIS A 379 1.82 -4.40 23.40
CA HIS A 379 2.91 -4.38 22.42
C HIS A 379 2.47 -3.63 21.16
N LYS A 380 3.24 -2.61 20.77
CA LYS A 380 2.93 -1.76 19.62
C LYS A 380 4.16 -1.60 18.74
N GLU A 381 3.98 -1.79 17.43
CA GLU A 381 5.01 -1.49 16.43
C GLU A 381 4.51 -0.38 15.50
N ASN A 382 5.38 0.58 15.22
CA ASN A 382 5.11 1.66 14.27
C ASN A 382 3.85 2.48 14.58
N ASN A 383 3.51 2.67 15.86
CA ASN A 383 2.35 3.44 16.31
C ASN A 383 2.55 4.97 16.30
N ARG A 384 3.64 5.45 15.69
CA ARG A 384 4.03 6.87 15.59
C ARG A 384 4.42 7.25 14.16
N ILE A 385 3.95 6.49 13.18
CA ILE A 385 4.06 6.81 11.76
C ILE A 385 2.65 6.75 11.17
N ALA A 386 2.42 7.51 10.12
CA ALA A 386 1.17 7.48 9.39
C ALA A 386 0.89 6.10 8.81
N SER A 387 -0.40 5.76 8.70
CA SER A 387 -0.83 4.52 8.06
C SER A 387 -0.93 4.67 6.54
N CYS A 388 -1.08 5.89 6.03
CA CYS A 388 -1.05 6.22 4.60
C CYS A 388 0.18 7.07 4.24
N TYR A 389 0.55 7.07 2.97
CA TYR A 389 1.66 7.85 2.40
C TYR A 389 1.44 8.08 0.91
N ALA A 390 2.17 8.99 0.30
CA ALA A 390 2.08 9.25 -1.13
C ALA A 390 3.05 8.33 -1.91
N PRO A 391 2.56 7.32 -2.65
CA PRO A 391 3.40 6.32 -3.32
C PRO A 391 4.21 6.93 -4.48
N GLU A 392 3.70 8.00 -5.09
CA GLU A 392 4.35 8.79 -6.15
C GLU A 392 5.69 9.40 -5.72
N TYR A 393 5.88 9.65 -4.43
CA TYR A 393 7.14 10.18 -3.89
C TYR A 393 8.08 9.09 -3.38
N GLN A 394 7.68 7.82 -3.49
CA GLN A 394 8.39 6.68 -2.89
C GLN A 394 8.77 6.97 -1.43
N ALA A 395 7.93 7.75 -0.74
CA ALA A 395 8.20 8.31 0.58
C ALA A 395 7.65 7.37 1.64
N ALA A 396 8.49 7.05 2.63
CA ALA A 396 8.00 6.37 3.82
C ALA A 396 6.96 7.24 4.54
N PRO A 397 5.99 6.62 5.24
CA PRO A 397 4.99 7.38 5.98
C PRO A 397 5.63 8.35 6.97
N SER A 398 5.07 9.56 7.03
CA SER A 398 5.53 10.61 7.91
C SER A 398 5.35 10.22 9.38
N ARG A 399 6.26 10.67 10.25
CA ARG A 399 6.11 10.54 11.70
C ARG A 399 5.09 11.53 12.28
N ASP A 400 4.79 12.59 11.54
CA ASP A 400 3.98 13.72 12.00
C ASP A 400 2.54 13.67 11.45
N GLU A 401 2.25 12.71 10.57
CA GLU A 401 0.92 12.48 10.01
C GLU A 401 0.16 11.38 10.75
N ALA A 402 -1.16 11.48 10.70
CA ALA A 402 -2.04 10.66 11.53
C ALA A 402 -2.27 9.26 10.93
N GLN A 403 -2.55 8.29 11.80
CA GLN A 403 -3.04 6.99 11.40
C GLN A 403 -4.54 7.08 11.17
N ILE A 404 -5.00 6.63 10.00
CA ILE A 404 -6.40 6.62 9.57
C ILE A 404 -6.95 5.20 9.36
N ASP A 405 -6.07 4.19 9.38
CA ASP A 405 -6.43 2.78 9.34
C ASP A 405 -6.45 2.21 10.76
N HIS A 406 -7.58 1.64 11.16
CA HIS A 406 -7.80 1.22 12.56
C HIS A 406 -8.34 -0.21 12.66
N ILE A 407 -7.94 -0.89 13.74
CA ILE A 407 -8.59 -2.10 14.23
C ILE A 407 -9.22 -1.77 15.59
N LEU A 408 -10.55 -1.73 15.61
CA LEU A 408 -11.35 -1.46 16.78
C LEU A 408 -11.93 -2.75 17.34
N PHE A 409 -12.18 -2.80 18.64
CA PHE A 409 -12.76 -3.98 19.28
C PHE A 409 -13.66 -3.62 20.46
N SER A 410 -14.71 -4.41 20.66
CA SER A 410 -15.57 -4.34 21.85
C SER A 410 -15.00 -5.17 23.01
N GLU A 411 -15.69 -5.20 24.14
CA GLU A 411 -15.33 -6.06 25.27
C GLU A 411 -15.27 -7.56 24.91
N LYS A 412 -14.65 -8.37 25.79
CA LYS A 412 -14.43 -9.84 25.69
C LYS A 412 -13.36 -10.28 24.66
N VAL A 413 -12.74 -9.36 23.95
CA VAL A 413 -11.47 -9.56 23.23
C VAL A 413 -10.42 -8.60 23.77
N SER A 414 -9.16 -9.03 23.79
CA SER A 414 -8.06 -8.25 24.33
C SER A 414 -6.88 -8.25 23.36
N PRO A 415 -6.41 -7.10 22.88
CA PRO A 415 -5.28 -7.05 21.97
C PRO A 415 -3.99 -7.33 22.75
N LEU A 416 -3.19 -8.27 22.27
CA LEU A 416 -1.86 -8.56 22.79
C LEU A 416 -0.79 -7.73 22.07
N SER A 417 -0.93 -7.57 20.75
CA SER A 417 -0.10 -6.65 19.97
C SER A 417 -0.88 -5.98 18.85
N ALA A 418 -0.48 -4.77 18.49
CA ALA A 418 -0.91 -4.05 17.29
C ALA A 418 0.32 -3.55 16.52
N ARG A 419 0.43 -3.90 15.25
CA ARG A 419 1.64 -3.70 14.45
C ARG A 419 1.28 -3.14 13.09
N LEU A 420 1.71 -1.92 12.82
CA LEU A 420 1.64 -1.33 11.48
C LEU A 420 2.87 -1.81 10.71
N ILE A 421 2.66 -2.65 9.70
CA ILE A 421 3.75 -3.36 9.04
C ILE A 421 4.41 -2.43 8.03
N LEU A 422 5.62 -2.00 8.33
CA LEU A 422 6.46 -1.23 7.41
C LEU A 422 7.44 -2.18 6.74
N ASP A 423 7.22 -2.47 5.46
CA ASP A 423 8.08 -3.31 4.63
C ASP A 423 8.33 -2.62 3.28
N GLU A 424 9.58 -2.64 2.80
CA GLU A 424 9.98 -1.94 1.57
C GLU A 424 9.23 -2.44 0.34
N THR A 425 8.81 -3.71 0.32
CA THR A 425 8.05 -4.26 -0.79
C THR A 425 6.58 -3.86 -0.70
N LEU A 426 6.03 -3.75 0.51
CA LEU A 426 4.66 -3.28 0.73
C LEU A 426 4.49 -1.80 0.40
N LEU A 427 5.56 -1.00 0.55
CA LEU A 427 5.59 0.39 0.06
C LEU A 427 5.29 0.51 -1.45
N LEU A 428 5.47 -0.57 -2.21
CA LEU A 428 5.18 -0.66 -3.64
C LEU A 428 3.81 -1.30 -3.94
N ALA A 429 3.14 -1.86 -2.93
CA ALA A 429 1.90 -2.62 -3.06
C ALA A 429 0.65 -1.75 -2.87
N SER A 430 0.74 -0.70 -2.05
CA SER A 430 -0.35 0.24 -1.78
C SER A 430 0.20 1.62 -1.45
N ASP A 431 -0.67 2.58 -1.18
CA ASP A 431 -0.42 3.86 -0.50
C ASP A 431 -0.72 3.79 1.01
N HIS A 432 -1.18 2.64 1.50
CA HIS A 432 -1.36 2.36 2.92
C HIS A 432 -0.41 1.26 3.41
N LEU A 433 -0.16 1.23 4.71
CA LEU A 433 0.52 0.14 5.40
C LEU A 433 -0.51 -0.81 6.02
N PRO A 434 -0.31 -2.14 5.94
CA PRO A 434 -1.21 -3.07 6.61
C PRO A 434 -1.06 -3.01 8.13
N LEU A 435 -2.18 -3.03 8.84
CA LEU A 435 -2.23 -3.09 10.29
C LEU A 435 -2.69 -4.49 10.73
N ILE A 436 -1.86 -5.15 11.54
CA ILE A 436 -2.15 -6.46 12.14
C ILE A 436 -2.33 -6.32 13.64
N THR A 437 -3.37 -6.97 14.18
CA THR A 437 -3.56 -7.13 15.62
C THR A 437 -3.68 -8.60 15.98
N ASP A 438 -2.88 -9.04 16.95
CA ASP A 438 -3.01 -10.35 17.60
C ASP A 438 -3.85 -10.20 18.87
N PHE A 439 -4.95 -10.92 18.97
CA PHE A 439 -5.88 -10.91 20.09
C PHE A 439 -5.81 -12.21 20.90
N ALA A 440 -6.06 -12.09 22.19
CA ALA A 440 -6.57 -13.17 23.02
C ALA A 440 -8.09 -13.00 23.16
N THR A 441 -8.85 -14.02 22.80
CA THR A 441 -10.29 -14.06 23.03
C THR A 441 -10.53 -14.63 24.43
N ASN A 442 -11.03 -13.79 25.34
CA ASN A 442 -11.23 -14.21 26.73
C ASN A 442 -12.37 -15.24 26.78
N SER A 443 -12.11 -16.39 27.38
CA SER A 443 -13.17 -17.31 27.81
C SER A 443 -14.00 -16.60 28.89
N LYS A 444 -15.32 -16.53 28.67
CA LYS A 444 -16.26 -16.28 29.76
C LYS A 444 -16.13 -17.37 30.81
#